data_AF-A0A7S1MQ74-F1
#
_entry.id   AF-A0A7S1MQ74-F1
#
_cell.length_a   1.000
_cell.length_b   1.000
_cell.length_c   1.000
_cell.angle_alpha   90.00
_cell.angle_beta   90.00
_cell.angle_gamma   90.00
#
_symmetry.space_group_name_H-M   'P 1'
#
loop_
_entity.id
_entity.type
_entity.pdbx_description
1 polymer ?
#
loop_
_entity_poly.entity_id
_entity_poly.type
_entity_poly.pdbx_seq_one_letter_code
_entity_poly.pdbx_strand_id
1 'polypeptide(L)'
;GKTTLMRQLLSEQFPEYDGSLYPRGEWPTGQPLIEAFDTAEEGRDLLNGVGLCSVPSWCKPYGVLSNGEKYRANVALALQRRRGGTPVVFDEWTSELDRDLGRSVSLALGKRLRRESVAGAGSQGSYVFTTCHDDVANYLQPELICYCSVGEAP
;
A
#
# COMPACT_ATOMS: atom_id res chain seq x y z
N GLY A 1 -0.05 11.33 -16.91
CA GLY A 1 0.65 12.23 -15.98
C GLY A 1 1.24 11.43 -14.84
N LYS A 2 0.50 11.25 -13.74
CA LYS A 2 0.97 10.62 -12.50
C LYS A 2 1.69 9.28 -12.68
N THR A 3 1.05 8.29 -13.31
CA THR A 3 1.68 6.97 -13.55
C THR A 3 2.94 7.07 -14.42
N THR A 4 2.96 7.98 -15.39
CA THR A 4 4.14 8.23 -16.24
C THR A 4 5.30 8.79 -15.42
N LEU A 5 5.04 9.82 -14.60
CA LEU A 5 6.05 10.39 -13.70
C LEU A 5 6.56 9.35 -12.71
N MET A 6 5.67 8.55 -12.12
CA MET A 6 6.06 7.49 -11.20
C MET A 6 6.96 6.45 -11.87
N ARG A 7 6.64 6.01 -13.09
CA ARG A 7 7.50 5.09 -13.85
C ARG A 7 8.89 5.69 -14.12
N GLN A 8 8.94 6.97 -14.49
CA GLN A 8 10.19 7.67 -14.71
C GLN A 8 11.03 7.74 -13.42
N LEU A 9 10.42 8.17 -12.31
CA LEU A 9 11.05 8.21 -11.00
C LEU A 9 11.64 6.85 -10.60
N LEU A 10 10.87 5.78 -10.79
CA LEU A 10 11.34 4.42 -10.50
C LEU A 10 12.50 4.02 -11.40
N SER A 11 12.43 4.29 -12.71
CA SER A 11 13.53 3.95 -13.62
C SER A 11 14.83 4.71 -13.35
N GLU A 12 14.74 5.94 -12.85
CA GLU A 12 15.91 6.80 -12.59
C GLU A 12 16.52 6.55 -11.21
N GLN A 13 15.68 6.39 -10.17
CA GLN A 13 16.14 6.28 -8.78
C GLN A 13 16.22 4.84 -8.27
N PHE A 14 15.46 3.93 -8.85
CA PHE A 14 15.34 2.53 -8.43
C PHE A 14 15.35 1.59 -9.66
N PRO A 15 16.42 1.59 -10.46
CA PRO A 15 16.48 0.83 -11.72
C PRO A 15 16.28 -0.68 -11.55
N GLU A 16 16.50 -1.21 -10.34
CA GLU A 16 16.24 -2.60 -9.96
C GLU A 16 14.76 -2.91 -9.66
N TYR A 17 13.88 -1.90 -9.66
CA TYR A 17 12.46 -2.07 -9.36
C TYR A 17 11.75 -2.89 -10.45
N ASP A 18 11.37 -4.11 -10.11
CA ASP A 18 10.60 -5.05 -10.95
C ASP A 18 9.16 -5.28 -10.45
N GLY A 19 8.76 -4.55 -9.40
CA GLY A 19 7.48 -4.73 -8.72
C GLY A 19 6.26 -4.21 -9.49
N SER A 20 5.07 -4.64 -9.05
CA SER A 20 3.80 -4.10 -9.57
C SER A 20 3.58 -2.67 -9.09
N LEU A 21 3.11 -1.79 -9.97
CA LEU A 21 2.72 -0.42 -9.59
C LEU A 21 1.42 -0.39 -8.80
N TYR A 22 0.46 -1.25 -9.16
CA TYR A 22 -0.82 -1.35 -8.47
C TYR A 22 -0.78 -2.52 -7.50
N PRO A 23 -1.35 -2.41 -6.28
CA PRO A 23 -1.34 -3.49 -5.31
C PRO A 23 -2.18 -4.67 -5.83
N ARG A 24 -1.49 -5.72 -6.29
CA ARG A 24 -2.08 -7.00 -6.69
C ARG A 24 -1.33 -8.13 -6.01
N GLY A 25 -2.09 -9.08 -5.49
CA GLY A 25 -1.60 -10.29 -4.86
C GLY A 25 -2.07 -11.54 -5.58
N GLU A 26 -1.25 -12.58 -5.52
CA GLU A 26 -1.69 -13.94 -5.79
C GLU A 26 -2.23 -14.53 -4.50
N TRP A 27 -3.45 -15.07 -4.54
CA TRP A 27 -4.15 -15.56 -3.36
C TRP A 27 -4.49 -17.05 -3.52
N PRO A 28 -4.18 -17.90 -2.52
CA PRO A 28 -4.58 -19.30 -2.55
C PRO A 28 -6.10 -19.44 -2.63
N THR A 29 -6.58 -20.30 -3.52
CA THR A 29 -8.03 -20.49 -3.72
C THR A 29 -8.63 -21.26 -2.55
N GLY A 30 -9.72 -20.76 -1.99
CA GLY A 30 -10.50 -21.44 -0.95
C GLY A 30 -9.87 -21.41 0.45
N GLN A 31 -8.68 -20.84 0.62
CA GLN A 31 -8.03 -20.71 1.92
C GLN A 31 -8.33 -19.36 2.56
N PRO A 32 -8.39 -19.26 3.91
CA PRO A 32 -8.48 -18.00 4.62
C PRO A 32 -7.41 -16.99 4.19
N LEU A 33 -7.76 -15.71 4.15
CA LEU A 33 -6.85 -14.61 3.82
C LEU A 33 -5.56 -14.63 4.65
N ILE A 34 -5.69 -14.94 5.94
CA ILE A 34 -4.57 -14.91 6.88
C ILE A 34 -3.48 -15.95 6.57
N GLU A 35 -3.82 -17.04 5.88
CA GLU A 35 -2.89 -18.12 5.52
C GLU A 35 -1.96 -17.73 4.36
N ALA A 36 -2.21 -16.59 3.67
CA ALA A 36 -1.34 -16.12 2.60
C ALA A 36 -0.11 -15.34 3.11
N PHE A 37 -0.04 -15.05 4.41
CA PHE A 37 1.08 -14.37 5.04
C PHE A 37 2.03 -15.38 5.68
N ASP A 38 3.33 -15.09 5.70
CA ASP A 38 4.38 -15.94 6.31
C ASP A 38 4.03 -16.43 7.74
N THR A 39 3.43 -15.57 8.57
CA THR A 39 2.88 -15.96 9.88
C THR A 39 1.53 -15.28 10.15
N ALA A 40 0.70 -15.90 10.99
CA ALA A 40 -0.59 -15.32 11.38
C ALA A 40 -0.41 -14.02 12.18
N GLU A 41 0.61 -13.93 13.02
CA GLU A 41 0.94 -12.72 13.78
C GLU A 41 1.29 -11.56 12.83
N GLU A 42 2.19 -11.80 11.87
CA GLU A 42 2.58 -10.78 10.90
C GLU A 42 1.40 -10.38 10.01
N GLY A 43 0.64 -11.35 9.52
CA GLY A 43 -0.56 -11.10 8.71
C GLY A 43 -1.57 -10.24 9.45
N ARG A 44 -1.83 -10.52 10.73
CA ARG A 44 -2.69 -9.68 11.58
C ARG A 44 -2.16 -8.26 11.69
N ASP A 45 -0.87 -8.09 11.95
CA ASP A 45 -0.27 -6.77 12.09
C ASP A 45 -0.32 -5.95 10.79
N LEU A 46 -0.08 -6.59 9.65
CA LEU A 46 -0.17 -5.97 8.32
C LEU A 46 -1.60 -5.60 7.96
N LEU A 47 -2.55 -6.53 8.14
CA LEU A 47 -3.98 -6.31 7.87
C LEU A 47 -4.56 -5.20 8.75
N ASN A 48 -4.17 -5.14 10.02
CA ASN A 48 -4.52 -4.02 10.91
C ASN A 48 -3.89 -2.70 10.42
N GLY A 49 -2.65 -2.74 9.94
CA GLY A 49 -1.94 -1.58 9.40
C GLY A 49 -2.62 -0.93 8.20
N VAL A 50 -3.40 -1.69 7.45
CA VAL A 50 -4.18 -1.21 6.28
C VAL A 50 -5.68 -1.06 6.59
N GLY A 51 -6.07 -1.08 7.87
CA GLY A 51 -7.45 -0.87 8.29
C GLY A 51 -8.41 -2.02 7.96
N LEU A 52 -7.90 -3.23 7.66
CA LEU A 52 -8.70 -4.44 7.52
C LEU A 52 -8.70 -5.19 8.86
N CYS A 53 -9.36 -4.63 9.88
CA CYS A 53 -9.26 -5.11 11.28
C CYS A 53 -10.30 -6.16 11.69
N SER A 54 -10.99 -6.79 10.72
CA SER A 54 -12.12 -7.68 10.96
C SER A 54 -11.67 -9.15 10.93
N VAL A 55 -11.66 -9.82 12.09
CA VAL A 55 -11.34 -11.26 12.19
C VAL A 55 -12.20 -12.11 11.24
N PRO A 56 -13.53 -11.92 11.12
CA PRO A 56 -14.31 -12.64 10.11
C PRO A 56 -13.82 -12.45 8.67
N SER A 57 -13.19 -11.32 8.34
CA SER A 57 -12.66 -11.08 7.00
C SER A 57 -11.34 -11.82 6.78
N TRP A 58 -10.52 -11.96 7.81
CA TRP A 58 -9.26 -12.72 7.77
C TRP A 58 -9.50 -14.21 7.56
N CYS A 59 -10.61 -14.73 8.09
CA CYS A 59 -10.99 -16.13 7.97
C CYS A 59 -11.68 -16.48 6.63
N LYS A 60 -11.99 -15.49 5.79
CA LYS A 60 -12.65 -15.70 4.49
C LYS A 60 -11.63 -15.94 3.38
N PRO A 61 -11.98 -16.75 2.36
CA PRO A 61 -11.22 -16.77 1.12
C PRO A 61 -11.19 -15.41 0.41
N TYR A 62 -10.05 -15.04 -0.17
CA TYR A 62 -9.89 -13.77 -0.88
C TYR A 62 -10.99 -13.54 -1.94
N GLY A 63 -11.41 -14.59 -2.65
CA GLY A 63 -12.41 -14.51 -3.71
C GLY A 63 -13.76 -13.94 -3.26
N VAL A 64 -14.16 -14.14 -2.00
CA VAL A 64 -15.47 -13.72 -1.46
C VAL A 64 -15.44 -12.33 -0.81
N LEU A 65 -14.26 -11.71 -0.70
CA LEU A 65 -14.11 -10.36 -0.16
C LEU A 65 -14.69 -9.32 -1.11
N SER A 66 -15.18 -8.21 -0.55
CA SER A 66 -15.52 -7.00 -1.30
C SER A 66 -14.30 -6.37 -1.97
N ASN A 67 -14.50 -5.51 -2.97
CA ASN A 67 -13.38 -4.87 -3.67
C ASN A 67 -12.48 -4.07 -2.73
N GLY A 68 -13.05 -3.32 -1.77
CA GLY A 68 -12.27 -2.57 -0.79
C GLY A 68 -11.53 -3.44 0.23
N GLU A 69 -12.07 -4.61 0.59
CA GLU A 69 -11.33 -5.60 1.39
C GLU A 69 -10.18 -6.23 0.58
N LYS A 70 -10.43 -6.61 -0.68
CA LYS A 70 -9.43 -7.15 -1.60
C LYS A 70 -8.28 -6.16 -1.82
N TYR A 71 -8.61 -4.88 -2.04
CA TYR A 71 -7.62 -3.82 -2.20
C TYR A 71 -6.71 -3.72 -0.96
N ARG A 72 -7.29 -3.62 0.23
CA ARG A 72 -6.52 -3.57 1.49
C ARG A 72 -5.68 -4.82 1.71
N ALA A 73 -6.21 -6.00 1.41
CA ALA A 73 -5.45 -7.24 1.49
C ALA A 73 -4.23 -7.24 0.55
N ASN A 74 -4.37 -6.75 -0.68
CA ASN A 74 -3.26 -6.62 -1.62
C ASN A 74 -2.21 -5.60 -1.12
N VAL A 75 -2.65 -4.49 -0.51
CA VAL A 75 -1.72 -3.52 0.11
C VAL A 75 -0.94 -4.18 1.25
N ALA A 76 -1.60 -4.94 2.13
CA ALA A 76 -0.93 -5.67 3.21
C ALA A 76 0.09 -6.68 2.68
N LEU A 77 -0.26 -7.44 1.64
CA LEU A 77 0.65 -8.40 1.03
C LEU A 77 1.85 -7.72 0.33
N ALA A 78 1.64 -6.56 -0.29
CA ALA A 78 2.72 -5.77 -0.89
C ALA A 78 3.71 -5.26 0.17
N LEU A 79 3.22 -4.91 1.36
CA LEU A 79 4.07 -4.50 2.49
C LEU A 79 4.92 -5.67 3.02
N GLN A 80 4.37 -6.90 3.09
CA GLN A 80 5.13 -8.09 3.49
C GLN A 80 6.24 -8.43 2.49
N ARG A 81 5.93 -8.38 1.19
CA ARG A 81 6.85 -8.75 0.11
C ARG A 81 7.97 -7.75 -0.13
N ARG A 82 8.01 -6.66 0.64
CA ARG A 82 9.03 -5.63 0.53
C ARG A 82 10.42 -6.24 0.67
N ARG A 83 11.29 -5.91 -0.25
CA ARG A 83 12.72 -6.26 -0.19
C ARG A 83 13.50 -5.05 0.28
N GLY A 84 14.49 -5.26 1.15
CA GLY A 84 15.36 -4.19 1.64
C GLY A 84 15.94 -3.37 0.48
N GLY A 85 15.96 -2.03 0.62
CA GLY A 85 16.43 -1.10 -0.42
C GLY A 85 15.42 -0.78 -1.53
N THR A 86 14.50 -1.69 -1.89
CA THR A 86 13.50 -1.42 -2.94
C THR A 86 12.30 -0.65 -2.41
N PRO A 87 11.74 0.30 -3.19
CA PRO A 87 10.56 1.03 -2.77
C PRO A 87 9.30 0.17 -2.84
N VAL A 88 8.31 0.48 -1.99
CA VAL A 88 6.96 -0.06 -2.12
C VAL A 88 6.10 0.99 -2.82
N VAL A 89 5.44 0.60 -3.90
CA VAL A 89 4.73 1.52 -4.79
C VAL A 89 3.23 1.19 -4.82
N PHE A 90 2.42 2.25 -4.75
CA PHE A 90 0.97 2.16 -4.86
C PHE A 90 0.44 3.22 -5.84
N ASP A 91 0.23 2.81 -7.09
CA ASP A 91 -0.52 3.57 -8.08
C ASP A 91 -2.01 3.52 -7.74
N GLU A 92 -2.71 4.63 -7.98
CA GLU A 92 -4.14 4.77 -7.69
C GLU A 92 -4.50 4.50 -6.21
N TRP A 93 -3.74 5.10 -5.30
CA TRP A 93 -3.99 5.01 -3.87
C TRP A 93 -5.43 5.39 -3.53
N THR A 94 -6.12 4.48 -2.83
CA THR A 94 -7.53 4.55 -2.39
C THR A 94 -8.61 4.52 -3.48
N SER A 95 -8.29 4.20 -4.73
CA SER A 95 -9.29 4.22 -5.83
C SER A 95 -10.44 3.22 -5.67
N GLU A 96 -10.22 2.11 -4.96
CA GLU A 96 -11.22 1.06 -4.69
C GLU A 96 -12.00 1.27 -3.39
N LEU A 97 -11.77 2.40 -2.70
CA LEU A 97 -12.34 2.69 -1.40
C LEU A 97 -13.31 3.86 -1.49
N ASP A 98 -14.38 3.81 -0.68
CA ASP A 98 -15.15 5.02 -0.43
C ASP A 98 -14.28 6.07 0.28
N ARG A 99 -14.74 7.32 0.26
CA ARG A 99 -13.91 8.44 0.68
C ARG A 99 -13.51 8.38 2.16
N ASP A 100 -14.42 7.99 3.05
CA ASP A 100 -14.16 7.97 4.49
C ASP A 100 -13.30 6.75 4.88
N LEU A 101 -13.51 5.62 4.22
CA LEU A 101 -12.64 4.46 4.34
C LEU A 101 -11.24 4.77 3.81
N GLY A 102 -11.10 5.44 2.67
CA GLY A 102 -9.82 5.86 2.11
C GLY A 102 -9.01 6.75 3.06
N ARG A 103 -9.66 7.71 3.73
CA ARG A 103 -9.04 8.55 4.78
C ARG A 103 -8.61 7.72 5.98
N SER A 104 -9.47 6.82 6.44
CA SER A 104 -9.20 5.96 7.61
C SER A 104 -8.03 5.00 7.37
N VAL A 105 -7.98 4.38 6.18
CA VAL A 105 -6.89 3.50 5.74
C VAL A 105 -5.59 4.28 5.60
N SER A 106 -5.64 5.48 5.02
CA SER A 106 -4.48 6.37 4.90
C SER A 106 -3.92 6.76 6.27
N LEU A 107 -4.78 7.02 7.26
CA LEU A 107 -4.36 7.32 8.63
C LEU A 107 -3.69 6.11 9.29
N ALA A 108 -4.28 4.92 9.14
CA ALA A 108 -3.75 3.68 9.70
C ALA A 108 -2.37 3.34 9.10
N LEU A 109 -2.27 3.40 7.76
CA LEU A 109 -1.04 3.13 7.06
C LEU A 109 0.03 4.16 7.40
N GLY A 110 -0.26 5.46 7.35
CA GLY A 110 0.69 6.51 7.70
C GLY A 110 1.26 6.34 9.12
N LYS A 111 0.41 5.99 10.10
CA LYS A 111 0.85 5.67 11.47
C LYS A 111 1.80 4.48 11.51
N ARG A 112 1.51 3.42 10.75
CA ARG A 112 2.37 2.24 10.64
C ARG A 112 3.73 2.62 10.05
N LEU A 113 3.74 3.30 8.90
CA LEU A 113 4.98 3.66 8.20
C LEU A 113 5.90 4.50 9.09
N ARG A 114 5.36 5.48 9.82
CA ARG A 114 6.15 6.28 10.77
C ARG A 114 6.74 5.46 11.92
N ARG A 115 6.02 4.46 12.43
CA ARG A 115 6.54 3.56 13.47
C ARG A 115 7.70 2.72 12.95
N GLU A 116 7.61 2.24 11.71
CA GLU A 116 8.68 1.50 11.05
C GLU A 116 9.94 2.37 10.86
N SER A 117 9.78 3.65 10.49
CA SER A 117 10.91 4.58 10.33
C SER A 117 11.64 4.89 11.65
N VAL A 118 10.92 4.99 12.77
CA VAL A 118 11.51 5.31 14.10
C VAL A 118 12.25 4.11 14.70
N ALA A 119 11.88 2.88 14.35
CA ALA A 119 12.43 1.65 14.92
C ALA A 119 13.89 1.34 14.50
N GLY A 120 14.60 2.29 13.85
CA GLY A 120 16.01 2.13 13.49
C GLY A 120 16.24 1.08 12.40
N ALA A 121 15.20 0.70 11.66
CA ALA A 121 15.30 -0.19 10.52
C ALA A 121 15.98 0.56 9.36
N GLY A 122 17.31 0.62 9.40
CA GLY A 122 18.13 1.19 8.33
C GLY A 122 17.82 0.54 6.97
N SER A 123 17.91 1.34 5.90
CA SER A 123 17.72 0.92 4.50
C SER A 123 16.36 0.29 4.15
N GLN A 124 15.30 0.64 4.88
CA GLN A 124 13.93 0.31 4.49
C GLN A 124 13.51 1.26 3.34
N GLY A 125 13.39 0.74 2.10
CA GLY A 125 13.22 1.54 0.87
C GLY A 125 12.00 2.47 0.87
N SER A 126 11.95 3.48 0.02
CA SER A 126 10.88 4.50 0.08
C SER A 126 9.47 3.96 -0.17
N TYR A 127 8.43 4.66 0.30
CA TYR A 127 7.05 4.39 -0.11
C TYR A 127 6.61 5.45 -1.10
N VAL A 128 6.07 5.04 -2.24
CA VAL A 128 5.63 5.94 -3.31
C VAL A 128 4.15 5.71 -3.57
N PHE A 129 3.37 6.78 -3.52
CA PHE A 129 1.93 6.74 -3.74
C PHE A 129 1.55 7.70 -4.86
N THR A 130 0.64 7.30 -5.73
CA THR A 130 -0.06 8.24 -6.62
C THR A 130 -1.54 8.24 -6.28
N THR A 131 -2.19 9.38 -6.39
CA THR A 131 -3.63 9.47 -6.17
C THR A 131 -4.22 10.65 -6.94
N CYS A 132 -5.54 10.64 -7.14
CA CYS A 132 -6.30 11.82 -7.55
C CYS A 132 -6.98 12.52 -6.36
N HIS A 133 -6.67 12.08 -5.13
CA HIS A 133 -7.33 12.54 -3.92
C HIS A 133 -6.34 13.24 -3.00
N ASP A 134 -6.26 14.56 -3.11
CA ASP A 134 -5.26 15.35 -2.37
C ASP A 134 -5.43 15.29 -0.85
N ASP A 135 -6.65 15.02 -0.36
CA ASP A 135 -6.93 15.00 1.08
C ASP A 135 -6.25 13.84 1.81
N VAL A 136 -5.91 12.74 1.13
CA VAL A 136 -5.25 11.59 1.75
C VAL A 136 -3.87 11.96 2.27
N ALA A 137 -3.23 13.01 1.72
CA ALA A 137 -1.97 13.53 2.20
C ALA A 137 -2.03 14.00 3.67
N ASN A 138 -3.18 14.53 4.11
CA ASN A 138 -3.38 14.94 5.51
C ASN A 138 -3.34 13.75 6.49
N TYR A 139 -3.59 12.53 6.00
CA TYR A 139 -3.67 11.32 6.80
C TYR A 139 -2.42 10.45 6.66
N LEU A 140 -1.93 10.27 5.42
CA LEU A 140 -0.65 9.60 5.15
C LEU A 140 0.52 10.38 5.77
N GLN A 141 0.47 11.71 5.71
CA GLN A 141 1.55 12.61 6.13
C GLN A 141 2.89 12.26 5.47
N PRO A 142 2.97 12.32 4.12
CA PRO A 142 4.21 12.05 3.40
C PRO A 142 5.24 13.16 3.64
N GLU A 143 6.52 12.82 3.51
CA GLU A 143 7.63 13.78 3.64
C GLU A 143 7.77 14.67 2.38
N LEU A 144 7.35 14.17 1.22
CA LEU A 144 7.38 14.86 -0.06
C LEU A 144 6.03 14.69 -0.77
N ILE A 145 5.53 15.79 -1.34
CA ILE A 145 4.34 15.81 -2.20
C ILE A 145 4.74 16.47 -3.51
N CYS A 146 4.42 15.81 -4.63
CA CYS A 146 4.58 16.35 -5.97
C CYS A 146 3.20 16.45 -6.63
N TYR A 147 2.88 17.62 -7.17
CA TYR A 147 1.63 17.88 -7.87
C TYR A 147 1.84 17.76 -9.37
N CYS A 148 0.98 16.98 -10.03
CA CYS A 148 1.01 16.82 -11.49
C CYS A 148 -0.16 17.59 -12.12
N SER A 149 0.11 18.77 -12.66
CA SER A 149 -0.84 19.52 -13.50
C SER A 149 -0.72 19.10 -14.96
N VAL A 150 -1.80 19.18 -15.73
CA VAL A 150 -1.71 19.00 -17.19
C VAL A 150 -1.04 20.23 -17.78
N GLY A 151 0.07 20.03 -18.52
CA GLY A 151 0.77 21.10 -19.24
C GLY A 151 1.86 21.82 -18.45
N GLU A 152 2.11 21.43 -17.19
CA GLU A 152 3.20 21.94 -16.37
C GLU A 152 4.18 20.80 -16.05
N ALA A 153 5.46 21.11 -15.96
CA ALA A 153 6.44 20.16 -15.46
C ALA A 153 6.19 19.94 -13.94
N PRO A 154 6.26 18.69 -13.46
CA PRO A 154 6.08 18.35 -12.05
C PRO A 154 7.20 18.82 -11.14
#